data_AF-A0AAV5ART0-F1
#
_entry.id   AF-A0AAV5ART0-F1
#
_cell.length_a   1.000
_cell.length_b   1.000
_cell.length_c   1.000
_cell.angle_alpha   90.00
_cell.angle_beta   90.00
_cell.angle_gamma   90.00
#
_symmetry.space_group_name_H-M   'P 1'
#
loop_
_entity.id
_entity.type
_entity.pdbx_description
1 polymer ?
#
loop_
_entity_poly.entity_id
_entity_poly.type
_entity_poly.pdbx_seq_one_letter_code
_entity_poly.pdbx_strand_id
1 'polypeptide(L)'
;MKMNDSKTETLQTPGESSSDIEISSSHEPQLPSKPVEGGREAWLTTIGGCIALAGTFGYVSSFGVFQDYYTRHGTATSSDISWIGSVQLFLFIALGLPAGKLVDKGYFKHVLLAGSLIYLVSLFMLSLAHVDQYYQLFLSQGVGMGIGGGLVYLPSMAVQGHHWKTKRALIMGIVISGTSLGGIFYPIMLNQLLHDSVGFAWGVRASAFLTLGLLIIANLIMKDRLPPKKNEQQVKEREDTPLSLTPQRSPSYEVITDYPFLLMLTGTFLIILGLFFAYFYLQLFAALHNISAGLTFHQLTIQNAASIPGRILPGLLGDKFGTLNIFIIASIATGLLVYSMFGAGSELCFHYVHLL
;
A
#
# COMPACT_ATOMS: atom_id res chain seq x y z
N MET A 1 -18.97 -78.96 -37.90
CA MET A 1 -18.34 -79.17 -36.58
C MET A 1 -16.88 -78.77 -36.70
N LYS A 2 -16.40 -77.95 -35.75
CA LYS A 2 -15.20 -77.09 -35.80
C LYS A 2 -13.89 -77.80 -36.15
N MET A 3 -13.05 -77.15 -36.97
CA MET A 3 -11.61 -77.40 -37.13
C MET A 3 -10.86 -76.45 -36.18
N ASN A 4 -9.79 -76.94 -35.53
CA ASN A 4 -8.98 -76.18 -34.57
C ASN A 4 -7.49 -76.30 -34.94
N ASP A 5 -6.83 -75.15 -34.92
CA ASP A 5 -5.42 -74.83 -35.20
C ASP A 5 -4.44 -75.51 -34.21
N SER A 6 -3.33 -76.11 -34.69
CA SER A 6 -2.00 -75.53 -35.00
C SER A 6 -1.12 -75.23 -33.77
N LYS A 7 0.00 -75.97 -33.69
CA LYS A 7 1.19 -75.68 -32.87
C LYS A 7 2.40 -75.83 -33.78
N THR A 8 3.25 -74.81 -33.86
CA THR A 8 4.54 -74.88 -34.57
C THR A 8 5.67 -74.43 -33.64
N GLU A 9 6.53 -75.41 -33.36
CA GLU A 9 7.99 -75.44 -33.15
C GLU A 9 8.72 -74.32 -32.37
N THR A 10 9.50 -74.78 -31.39
CA THR A 10 10.62 -74.07 -30.74
C THR A 10 11.89 -74.88 -30.98
N LEU A 11 12.99 -74.22 -31.39
CA LEU A 11 14.34 -74.78 -31.42
C LEU A 11 15.39 -73.71 -31.04
N GLN A 12 16.23 -74.10 -30.08
CA GLN A 12 17.36 -73.45 -29.37
C GLN A 12 18.53 -73.02 -30.31
N THR A 13 19.51 -72.12 -30.02
CA THR A 13 20.42 -71.76 -28.87
C THR A 13 21.43 -70.68 -29.41
N PRO A 14 22.54 -70.20 -28.76
CA PRO A 14 22.98 -70.01 -27.35
C PRO A 14 23.67 -68.63 -27.03
N GLY A 15 23.89 -68.32 -25.74
CA GLY A 15 25.15 -67.74 -25.20
C GLY A 15 25.50 -66.23 -25.30
N GLU A 16 25.62 -65.59 -24.12
CA GLU A 16 26.54 -64.50 -23.72
C GLU A 16 26.48 -63.09 -24.38
N SER A 17 26.00 -62.09 -23.63
CA SER A 17 26.89 -61.13 -22.93
C SER A 17 26.09 -60.15 -22.07
N SER A 18 26.50 -60.05 -20.82
CA SER A 18 26.10 -59.04 -19.85
C SER A 18 26.51 -57.65 -20.31
N SER A 19 25.52 -56.79 -20.59
CA SER A 19 25.68 -55.34 -20.48
C SER A 19 24.43 -54.77 -19.83
N ASP A 20 24.48 -54.70 -18.50
CA ASP A 20 23.55 -53.89 -17.73
C ASP A 20 23.75 -52.44 -18.17
N ILE A 21 22.86 -51.98 -19.05
CA ILE A 21 22.72 -50.56 -19.36
C ILE A 21 22.14 -49.93 -18.09
N GLU A 22 23.02 -49.40 -17.23
CA GLU A 22 22.63 -48.42 -16.23
C GLU A 22 21.95 -47.26 -16.96
N ILE A 23 20.62 -47.25 -16.87
CA ILE A 23 19.82 -46.07 -17.20
C ILE A 23 20.20 -45.02 -16.16
N SER A 24 21.22 -44.23 -16.49
CA SER A 24 21.58 -43.00 -15.78
C SER A 24 20.32 -42.17 -15.66
N SER A 25 19.72 -42.16 -14.47
CA SER A 25 18.57 -41.33 -14.13
C SER A 25 18.97 -39.88 -14.35
N SER A 26 18.58 -39.33 -15.49
CA SER A 26 18.66 -37.91 -15.78
C SER A 26 17.95 -37.18 -14.65
N HIS A 27 18.70 -36.41 -13.87
CA HIS A 27 18.15 -35.42 -12.94
C HIS A 27 17.16 -34.56 -13.74
N GLU A 28 15.86 -34.81 -13.57
CA GLU A 28 14.85 -33.83 -13.91
C GLU A 28 15.24 -32.53 -13.19
N PRO A 29 15.38 -31.39 -13.88
CA PRO A 29 15.58 -30.12 -13.20
C PRO A 29 14.37 -29.91 -12.30
N GLN A 30 14.57 -30.09 -10.99
CA GLN A 30 13.54 -29.84 -9.99
C GLN A 30 12.97 -28.45 -10.25
N LEU A 31 11.71 -28.40 -10.68
CA LEU A 31 10.97 -27.14 -10.75
C LEU A 31 11.18 -26.43 -9.41
N PRO A 32 11.61 -25.16 -9.39
CA PRO A 32 11.82 -24.47 -8.13
C PRO A 32 10.54 -24.59 -7.31
N SER A 33 10.65 -25.25 -6.16
CA SER A 33 9.54 -25.47 -5.23
C SER A 33 8.72 -24.19 -5.13
N LYS A 34 7.40 -24.28 -5.31
CA LYS A 34 6.51 -23.12 -5.19
C LYS A 34 6.88 -22.40 -3.89
N PRO A 35 7.19 -21.09 -3.92
CA PRO A 35 7.54 -20.37 -2.71
C PRO A 35 6.43 -20.60 -1.68
N VAL A 36 6.77 -21.25 -0.56
CA VAL A 36 5.80 -21.48 0.52
C VAL A 36 5.31 -20.11 0.99
N GLU A 37 4.03 -19.82 0.76
CA GLU A 37 3.40 -18.60 1.24
C GLU A 37 3.26 -18.65 2.76
N GLY A 38 3.39 -17.51 3.42
CA GLY A 38 3.07 -17.39 4.85
C GLY A 38 4.10 -17.96 5.81
N GLY A 39 5.38 -18.01 5.42
CA GLY A 39 6.48 -18.20 6.36
C GLY A 39 6.63 -17.03 7.35
N ARG A 40 7.47 -17.21 8.38
CA ARG A 40 7.74 -16.18 9.40
C ARG A 40 8.12 -14.82 8.80
N GLU A 41 8.98 -14.82 7.78
CA GLU A 41 9.44 -13.59 7.13
C GLU A 41 8.31 -12.86 6.37
N ALA A 42 7.38 -13.62 5.77
CA ALA A 42 6.23 -13.06 5.08
C ALA A 42 5.32 -12.31 6.07
N TRP A 43 5.00 -12.93 7.21
CA TRP A 43 4.20 -12.30 8.26
C TRP A 43 4.90 -11.13 8.95
N LEU A 44 6.21 -11.23 9.22
CA LEU A 44 6.99 -10.11 9.73
C LEU A 44 6.99 -8.93 8.75
N THR A 45 7.04 -9.19 7.45
CA THR A 45 6.97 -8.16 6.41
C THR A 45 5.57 -7.54 6.32
N THR A 46 4.50 -8.33 6.48
CA THR A 46 3.13 -7.82 6.59
C THR A 46 2.97 -6.91 7.81
N ILE A 47 3.41 -7.36 8.99
CA ILE A 47 3.32 -6.59 10.24
C ILE A 47 4.16 -5.31 10.14
N GLY A 48 5.38 -5.39 9.60
CA GLY A 48 6.23 -4.22 9.41
C GLY A 48 5.64 -3.21 8.44
N GLY A 49 5.01 -3.67 7.35
CA GLY A 49 4.25 -2.78 6.46
C GLY A 49 3.11 -2.07 7.19
N CYS A 50 2.34 -2.79 7.99
CA CYS A 50 1.25 -2.22 8.79
C CYS A 50 1.77 -1.15 9.77
N ILE A 51 2.86 -1.44 10.48
CA ILE A 51 3.53 -0.50 11.41
C ILE A 51 4.05 0.74 10.67
N ALA A 52 4.72 0.57 9.53
CA ALA A 52 5.21 1.69 8.73
C ALA A 52 4.06 2.59 8.24
N LEU A 53 2.97 1.99 7.77
CA LEU A 53 1.80 2.73 7.29
C LEU A 53 1.02 3.41 8.43
N ALA A 54 0.98 2.80 9.62
CA ALA A 54 0.45 3.44 10.82
C ALA A 54 1.26 4.70 11.15
N GLY A 55 2.59 4.59 11.19
CA GLY A 55 3.49 5.69 11.54
C GLY A 55 3.59 6.83 10.52
N THR A 56 3.30 6.56 9.25
CA THR A 56 3.45 7.53 8.15
C THR A 56 2.11 8.04 7.66
N PHE A 57 1.33 7.22 6.97
CA PHE A 57 0.04 7.64 6.41
C PHE A 57 -0.97 7.97 7.53
N GLY A 58 -0.96 7.23 8.64
CA GLY A 58 -1.80 7.57 9.80
C GLY A 58 -1.48 8.96 10.37
N TYR A 59 -0.22 9.37 10.35
CA TYR A 59 0.17 10.74 10.69
C TYR A 59 -0.37 11.76 9.67
N VAL A 60 -0.27 11.45 8.36
CA VAL A 60 -0.83 12.30 7.29
C VAL A 60 -2.35 12.48 7.46
N SER A 61 -3.07 11.43 7.85
CA SER A 61 -4.51 11.50 8.16
C SER A 61 -4.83 12.42 9.34
N SER A 62 -3.83 12.79 10.15
CA SER A 62 -3.97 13.72 11.29
C SER A 62 -3.75 15.18 10.90
N PHE A 63 -3.57 15.50 9.61
CA PHE A 63 -3.35 16.88 9.14
C PHE A 63 -4.42 17.87 9.61
N GLY A 64 -5.67 17.44 9.77
CA GLY A 64 -6.75 18.29 10.27
C GLY A 64 -6.44 18.94 11.63
N VAL A 65 -5.69 18.26 12.51
CA VAL A 65 -5.27 18.82 13.81
C VAL A 65 -4.27 19.96 13.61
N PHE A 66 -3.33 19.80 12.68
CA PHE A 66 -2.39 20.86 12.31
C PHE A 66 -3.09 22.03 11.64
N GLN A 67 -4.08 21.76 10.78
CA GLN A 67 -4.85 22.80 10.10
C GLN A 67 -5.62 23.69 11.10
N ASP A 68 -6.30 23.09 12.08
CA ASP A 68 -6.97 23.83 13.16
C ASP A 68 -5.95 24.62 13.98
N TYR A 69 -4.86 23.99 14.40
CA TYR A 69 -3.82 24.63 15.21
C TYR A 69 -3.19 25.85 14.51
N TYR A 70 -2.77 25.72 13.25
CA TYR A 70 -2.19 26.81 12.47
C TYR A 70 -3.19 27.94 12.18
N THR A 71 -4.46 27.60 11.97
CA THR A 71 -5.52 28.61 11.76
C THR A 71 -5.73 29.44 13.03
N ARG A 72 -5.78 28.81 14.21
CA ARG A 72 -5.95 29.51 15.49
C ARG A 72 -4.77 30.39 15.87
N HIS A 73 -3.57 30.01 15.46
CA HIS A 73 -2.35 30.79 15.68
C HIS A 73 -2.14 31.89 14.63
N GLY A 74 -3.01 32.01 13.63
CA GLY A 74 -2.92 33.05 12.61
C GLY A 74 -1.72 32.90 11.67
N THR A 75 -1.21 31.67 11.48
CA THR A 75 -0.05 31.39 10.61
C THR A 75 -0.23 31.89 9.18
N ALA A 76 -1.40 31.62 8.58
CA ALA A 76 -1.78 32.02 7.23
C ALA A 76 -3.30 31.85 7.06
N THR A 77 -3.85 32.13 5.86
CA THR A 77 -5.26 31.84 5.59
C THR A 77 -5.52 30.34 5.62
N SER A 78 -6.75 29.90 5.94
CA SER A 78 -7.09 28.46 5.94
C SER A 78 -6.87 27.80 4.57
N SER A 79 -7.02 28.55 3.48
CA SER A 79 -6.71 28.10 2.12
C SER A 79 -5.21 27.83 1.97
N ASP A 80 -4.36 28.77 2.39
CA ASP A 80 -2.90 28.59 2.31
C ASP A 80 -2.43 27.43 3.18
N ILE A 81 -2.97 27.30 4.40
CA ILE A 81 -2.64 26.18 5.27
C ILE A 81 -3.01 24.83 4.61
N SER A 82 -4.15 24.76 3.92
CA SER A 82 -4.59 23.52 3.25
C SER A 82 -3.63 23.04 2.15
N TRP A 83 -2.81 23.93 1.57
CA TRP A 83 -1.77 23.55 0.62
C TRP A 83 -0.69 22.68 1.24
N ILE A 84 -0.37 22.86 2.54
CA ILE A 84 0.61 22.04 3.25
C ILE A 84 0.18 20.56 3.19
N GLY A 85 -1.03 20.26 3.63
CA GLY A 85 -1.56 18.89 3.64
C GLY A 85 -1.82 18.32 2.24
N SER A 86 -2.27 19.17 1.31
CA SER A 86 -2.53 18.76 -0.07
C SER A 86 -1.23 18.38 -0.80
N VAL A 87 -0.18 19.18 -0.66
CA VAL A 87 1.15 18.89 -1.23
C VAL A 87 1.79 17.69 -0.54
N GLN A 88 1.62 17.56 0.77
CA GLN A 88 2.05 16.39 1.52
C GLN A 88 1.47 15.11 0.91
N LEU A 89 0.14 15.04 0.77
CA LEU A 89 -0.54 13.86 0.23
C LEU A 89 -0.19 13.62 -1.24
N PHE A 90 -0.10 14.69 -2.05
CA PHE A 90 0.31 14.60 -3.44
C PHE A 90 1.70 13.97 -3.59
N LEU A 91 2.71 14.49 -2.90
CA LEU A 91 4.08 13.95 -2.95
C LEU A 91 4.15 12.54 -2.38
N PHE A 92 3.39 12.27 -1.32
CA PHE A 92 3.30 10.95 -0.71
C PHE A 92 2.85 9.88 -1.71
N ILE A 93 1.86 10.18 -2.55
CA ILE A 93 1.38 9.23 -3.57
C ILE A 93 2.24 9.28 -4.85
N ALA A 94 2.59 10.48 -5.33
CA ALA A 94 3.34 10.67 -6.57
C ALA A 94 4.73 10.04 -6.54
N LEU A 95 5.42 10.11 -5.38
CA LEU A 95 6.73 9.49 -5.22
C LEU A 95 6.69 7.97 -5.10
N GLY A 96 5.50 7.38 -5.06
CA GLY A 96 5.33 5.96 -5.30
C GLY A 96 5.88 5.53 -6.67
N LEU A 97 5.75 6.35 -7.72
CA LEU A 97 6.23 5.97 -9.06
C LEU A 97 7.75 5.72 -9.13
N PRO A 98 8.62 6.68 -8.72
CA PRO A 98 10.06 6.43 -8.69
C PRO A 98 10.46 5.39 -7.63
N ALA A 99 9.78 5.36 -6.47
CA ALA A 99 10.04 4.35 -5.44
C ALA A 99 9.81 2.92 -5.96
N GLY A 100 8.73 2.71 -6.72
CA GLY A 100 8.39 1.41 -7.31
C GLY A 100 9.47 0.92 -8.26
N LYS A 101 9.91 1.79 -9.18
CA LYS A 101 11.02 1.46 -10.09
C LYS A 101 12.32 1.10 -9.36
N LEU A 102 12.60 1.72 -8.21
CA LEU A 102 13.78 1.39 -7.41
C LEU A 102 13.61 0.06 -6.69
N VAL A 103 12.42 -0.25 -6.18
CA VAL A 103 12.10 -1.57 -5.59
C VAL A 103 12.21 -2.68 -6.62
N ASP A 104 11.69 -2.48 -7.84
CA ASP A 104 11.80 -3.44 -8.94
C ASP A 104 13.25 -3.73 -9.33
N LYS A 105 14.15 -2.75 -9.13
CA LYS A 105 15.61 -2.90 -9.32
C LYS A 105 16.32 -3.59 -8.14
N GLY A 106 15.61 -3.93 -7.06
CA GLY A 106 16.17 -4.58 -5.88
C GLY A 106 16.67 -3.62 -4.78
N TYR A 107 16.35 -2.33 -4.86
CA TYR A 107 16.78 -1.35 -3.85
C TYR A 107 15.80 -1.19 -2.68
N PHE A 108 14.93 -2.18 -2.41
CA PHE A 108 13.86 -2.09 -1.40
C PHE A 108 14.34 -1.52 -0.05
N LYS A 109 15.39 -2.12 0.55
CA LYS A 109 15.91 -1.69 1.85
C LYS A 109 16.48 -0.27 1.84
N HIS A 110 17.14 0.11 0.76
CA HIS A 110 17.74 1.44 0.62
C HIS A 110 16.65 2.50 0.51
N VAL A 111 15.61 2.24 -0.28
CA VAL A 111 14.48 3.16 -0.45
C VAL A 111 13.69 3.29 0.85
N LEU A 112 13.39 2.18 1.53
CA LEU A 112 12.67 2.19 2.81
C LEU A 112 13.44 2.97 3.88
N LEU A 113 14.75 2.74 4.01
CA LEU A 113 15.60 3.43 4.97
C LEU A 113 15.72 4.92 4.64
N ALA A 114 16.02 5.26 3.38
CA ALA A 114 16.14 6.65 2.94
C ALA A 114 14.82 7.42 3.15
N GLY A 115 13.69 6.82 2.78
CA GLY A 115 12.36 7.39 3.02
C GLY A 115 12.09 7.61 4.49
N SER A 116 12.41 6.62 5.33
CA SER A 116 12.23 6.71 6.79
C SER A 116 13.08 7.83 7.40
N LEU A 117 14.34 7.97 6.98
CA LEU A 117 15.23 9.03 7.46
C LEU A 117 14.74 10.41 7.02
N ILE A 118 14.35 10.58 5.75
CA ILE A 118 13.80 11.84 5.25
C ILE A 118 12.53 12.20 6.02
N TYR A 119 11.62 11.23 6.25
CA TYR A 119 10.38 11.45 6.99
C TYR A 119 10.65 11.90 8.43
N LEU A 120 11.55 11.21 9.12
CA LEU A 120 11.91 11.51 10.51
C LEU A 120 12.63 12.85 10.66
N VAL A 121 13.60 13.14 9.79
CA VAL A 121 14.28 14.44 9.77
C VAL A 121 13.24 15.54 9.57
N SER A 122 12.31 15.36 8.63
CA SER A 122 11.26 16.34 8.37
C SER A 122 10.34 16.55 9.56
N LEU A 123 9.97 15.49 10.29
CA LEU A 123 9.21 15.56 11.54
C LEU A 123 9.96 16.32 12.64
N PHE A 124 11.24 16.03 12.83
CA PHE A 124 12.05 16.75 13.82
C PHE A 124 12.27 18.21 13.42
N MET A 125 12.44 18.51 12.12
CA MET A 125 12.52 19.89 11.63
C MET A 125 11.20 20.64 11.82
N LEU A 126 10.05 19.98 11.61
CA LEU A 126 8.75 20.55 11.92
C LEU A 126 8.64 20.92 13.40
N SER A 127 9.20 20.10 14.30
CA SER A 127 9.19 20.40 15.74
C SER A 127 10.03 21.62 16.14
N LEU A 128 10.95 22.05 15.27
CA LEU A 128 11.78 23.23 15.45
C LEU A 128 11.24 24.45 14.69
N ALA A 129 10.20 24.25 13.87
CA ALA A 129 9.64 25.31 13.06
C ALA A 129 8.90 26.33 13.93
N HIS A 130 9.09 27.61 13.60
CA HIS A 130 8.28 28.68 14.14
C HIS A 130 6.91 28.66 13.45
N VAL A 131 5.85 28.58 14.26
CA VAL A 131 4.47 28.49 13.77
C VAL A 131 4.07 29.72 12.96
N ASP A 132 4.71 30.86 13.20
CA ASP A 132 4.49 32.11 12.45
C ASP A 132 5.14 32.10 11.05
N GLN A 133 5.97 31.10 10.74
CA GLN A 133 6.74 31.01 9.50
C GLN A 133 6.19 29.91 8.60
N TYR A 134 5.19 30.25 7.78
CA TYR A 134 4.51 29.33 6.87
C TYR A 134 5.47 28.47 6.02
N TYR A 135 6.55 29.06 5.49
CA TYR A 135 7.52 28.33 4.66
C TYR A 135 8.20 27.17 5.40
N GLN A 136 8.49 27.33 6.70
CA GLN A 136 9.12 26.28 7.50
C GLN A 136 8.18 25.08 7.68
N LEU A 137 6.89 25.35 7.90
CA LEU A 137 5.85 24.33 7.99
C LEU A 137 5.62 23.65 6.64
N PHE A 138 5.53 24.44 5.56
CA PHE A 138 5.31 23.93 4.21
C PHE A 138 6.46 23.03 3.73
N LEU A 139 7.71 23.43 3.96
CA LEU A 139 8.87 22.61 3.60
C LEU A 139 8.97 21.33 4.41
N SER A 140 8.82 21.41 5.73
CA SER A 140 9.01 20.24 6.59
C SER A 140 7.84 19.27 6.49
N GLN A 141 6.61 19.76 6.63
CA GLN A 141 5.41 18.93 6.64
C GLN A 141 4.87 18.63 5.25
N GLY A 142 4.82 19.63 4.36
CA GLY A 142 4.34 19.46 2.99
C GLY A 142 5.35 18.66 2.16
N VAL A 143 6.53 19.22 1.97
CA VAL A 143 7.53 18.65 1.06
C VAL A 143 8.28 17.48 1.70
N GLY A 144 8.95 17.70 2.82
CA GLY A 144 9.85 16.73 3.43
C GLY A 144 9.15 15.45 3.86
N MET A 145 8.07 15.57 4.64
CA MET A 145 7.27 14.40 5.03
C MET A 145 6.53 13.76 3.84
N GLY A 146 6.09 14.54 2.85
CA GLY A 146 5.51 13.99 1.61
C GLY A 146 6.51 13.09 0.88
N ILE A 147 7.75 13.56 0.72
CA ILE A 147 8.83 12.81 0.08
C ILE A 147 9.18 11.55 0.86
N GLY A 148 9.48 11.70 2.15
CA GLY A 148 9.85 10.55 2.99
C GLY A 148 8.75 9.50 3.06
N GLY A 149 7.50 9.95 3.19
CA GLY A 149 6.33 9.08 3.30
C GLY A 149 6.07 8.28 2.01
N GLY A 150 6.21 8.90 0.83
CA GLY A 150 6.03 8.21 -0.43
C GLY A 150 7.10 7.14 -0.71
N LEU A 151 8.34 7.41 -0.30
CA LEU A 151 9.44 6.44 -0.33
C LEU A 151 9.28 5.29 0.69
N VAL A 152 8.40 5.41 1.68
CA VAL A 152 8.07 4.34 2.62
C VAL A 152 6.84 3.56 2.18
N TYR A 153 5.78 4.28 1.80
CA TYR A 153 4.46 3.73 1.52
C TYR A 153 4.47 2.71 0.39
N LEU A 154 4.93 3.12 -0.81
CA LEU A 154 4.82 2.24 -1.97
C LEU A 154 5.73 1.01 -1.85
N PRO A 155 6.99 1.11 -1.39
CA PRO A 155 7.80 -0.08 -1.13
C PRO A 155 7.16 -1.03 -0.12
N SER A 156 6.53 -0.49 0.94
CA SER A 156 5.85 -1.30 1.96
C SER A 156 4.66 -2.08 1.42
N MET A 157 3.96 -1.54 0.42
CA MET A 157 2.89 -2.25 -0.29
C MET A 157 3.45 -3.22 -1.33
N ALA A 158 4.45 -2.81 -2.12
CA ALA A 158 5.00 -3.60 -3.22
C ALA A 158 5.66 -4.89 -2.72
N VAL A 159 6.42 -4.82 -1.62
CA VAL A 159 7.14 -5.99 -1.07
C VAL A 159 6.21 -7.13 -0.62
N GLN A 160 4.93 -6.85 -0.35
CA GLN A 160 3.96 -7.89 -0.02
C GLN A 160 3.77 -8.86 -1.19
N GLY A 161 3.83 -8.37 -2.43
CA GLY A 161 3.74 -9.21 -3.63
C GLY A 161 4.91 -10.19 -3.80
N HIS A 162 6.03 -9.98 -3.11
CA HIS A 162 7.18 -10.89 -3.12
C HIS A 162 6.93 -12.13 -2.24
N HIS A 163 6.10 -11.98 -1.20
CA HIS A 163 5.82 -13.03 -0.22
C HIS A 163 4.46 -13.71 -0.44
N TRP A 164 3.51 -12.99 -1.05
CA TRP A 164 2.11 -13.41 -1.18
C TRP A 164 1.66 -13.33 -2.64
N LYS A 165 1.28 -14.47 -3.21
CA LYS A 165 0.70 -14.57 -4.56
C LYS A 165 -0.81 -14.83 -4.51
N THR A 166 -1.27 -15.81 -3.74
CA THR A 166 -2.68 -16.23 -3.67
C THR A 166 -3.49 -15.35 -2.71
N LYS A 167 -2.91 -14.92 -1.58
CA LYS A 167 -3.59 -14.08 -0.57
C LYS A 167 -3.19 -12.60 -0.67
N ARG A 168 -2.82 -12.15 -1.86
CA ARG A 168 -2.14 -10.86 -2.04
C ARG A 168 -3.05 -9.69 -1.70
N ALA A 169 -4.31 -9.70 -2.14
CA ALA A 169 -5.23 -8.60 -1.89
C ALA A 169 -5.62 -8.51 -0.42
N LEU A 170 -5.86 -9.65 0.25
CA LEU A 170 -6.08 -9.71 1.70
C LEU A 170 -4.90 -9.10 2.47
N ILE A 171 -3.67 -9.51 2.15
CA ILE A 171 -2.48 -9.04 2.86
C ILE A 171 -2.26 -7.54 2.63
N MET A 172 -2.41 -7.07 1.39
CA MET A 172 -2.37 -5.64 1.10
C MET A 172 -3.44 -4.87 1.89
N GLY A 173 -4.64 -5.45 2.05
CA GLY A 173 -5.71 -4.94 2.91
C GLY A 173 -5.34 -4.85 4.40
N ILE A 174 -4.64 -5.85 4.93
CA ILE A 174 -4.11 -5.86 6.31
C ILE A 174 -2.99 -4.83 6.49
N VAL A 175 -2.12 -4.66 5.50
CA VAL A 175 -1.04 -3.66 5.56
C VAL A 175 -1.63 -2.25 5.55
N ILE A 176 -2.57 -1.99 4.64
CA ILE A 176 -3.19 -0.67 4.54
C ILE A 176 -4.12 -0.38 5.72
N SER A 177 -4.68 -1.36 6.42
CA SER A 177 -5.44 -1.07 7.66
C SER A 177 -4.56 -0.43 8.77
N GLY A 178 -3.24 -0.56 8.68
CA GLY A 178 -2.29 0.16 9.53
C GLY A 178 -2.49 1.68 9.51
N THR A 179 -2.81 2.27 8.35
CA THR A 179 -3.04 3.73 8.31
C THR A 179 -4.27 4.15 9.13
N SER A 180 -5.28 3.28 9.21
CA SER A 180 -6.48 3.53 10.02
C SER A 180 -6.15 3.49 11.50
N LEU A 181 -5.32 2.54 11.94
CA LEU A 181 -4.84 2.48 13.32
C LEU A 181 -4.08 3.76 13.68
N GLY A 182 -3.14 4.17 12.83
CA GLY A 182 -2.43 5.45 12.97
C GLY A 182 -3.37 6.66 13.02
N GLY A 183 -4.36 6.69 12.12
CA GLY A 183 -5.38 7.75 12.08
C GLY A 183 -6.32 7.79 13.28
N ILE A 184 -6.29 6.80 14.18
CA ILE A 184 -7.01 6.86 15.46
C ILE A 184 -6.13 7.51 16.53
N PHE A 185 -4.90 7.03 16.73
CA PHE A 185 -4.10 7.49 17.87
C PHE A 185 -3.31 8.78 17.61
N TYR A 186 -2.87 9.06 16.38
CA TYR A 186 -2.11 10.29 16.09
C TYR A 186 -2.95 11.57 16.29
N PRO A 187 -4.21 11.67 15.81
CA PRO A 187 -5.00 12.86 16.05
C PRO A 187 -5.29 13.09 17.53
N ILE A 188 -5.56 12.03 18.30
CA ILE A 188 -5.82 12.12 19.74
C ILE A 188 -4.57 12.64 20.46
N MET A 189 -3.43 11.99 20.21
CA MET A 189 -2.14 12.37 20.80
C MET A 189 -1.76 13.81 20.44
N LEU A 190 -1.84 14.19 19.17
CA LEU A 190 -1.50 15.54 18.72
C LEU A 190 -2.48 16.58 19.27
N ASN A 191 -3.79 16.30 19.29
CA ASN A 191 -4.77 17.25 19.80
C ASN A 191 -4.51 17.58 21.27
N GLN A 192 -4.27 16.55 22.10
CA GLN A 192 -3.91 16.73 23.51
C GLN A 192 -2.58 17.47 23.67
N LEU A 193 -1.51 17.00 23.03
CA LEU A 193 -0.18 17.58 23.26
C LEU A 193 -0.02 19.00 22.71
N LEU A 194 -0.72 19.34 21.62
CA LEU A 194 -0.63 20.66 21.02
C LEU A 194 -1.44 21.72 21.78
N HIS A 195 -2.57 21.32 22.39
CA HIS A 195 -3.47 22.26 23.10
C HIS A 195 -3.23 22.30 24.61
N ASP A 196 -2.56 21.29 25.18
CA ASP A 196 -2.14 21.28 26.58
C ASP A 196 -0.85 22.11 26.80
N SER A 197 -0.41 22.19 28.06
CA SER A 197 0.77 22.97 28.50
C SER A 197 2.12 22.54 27.89
N VAL A 198 2.14 21.45 27.12
CA VAL A 198 3.33 20.91 26.45
C VAL A 198 3.72 21.74 25.22
N GLY A 199 2.72 22.26 24.49
CA GLY A 199 2.89 23.13 23.33
C GLY A 199 3.41 22.44 22.05
N PHE A 200 3.46 23.21 20.97
CA PHE A 200 3.74 22.72 19.61
C PHE A 200 5.02 21.89 19.48
N ALA A 201 6.15 22.46 19.88
CA ALA A 201 7.46 21.84 19.67
C ALA A 201 7.57 20.47 20.33
N TRP A 202 7.14 20.34 21.59
CA TRP A 202 7.20 19.07 22.30
C TRP A 202 6.11 18.08 21.85
N GLY A 203 4.92 18.56 21.49
CA GLY A 203 3.87 17.71 20.93
C GLY A 203 4.31 17.03 19.62
N VAL A 204 4.97 17.78 18.73
CA VAL A 204 5.55 17.22 17.49
C VAL A 204 6.76 16.33 17.78
N ARG A 205 7.61 16.64 18.77
CA ARG A 205 8.73 15.75 19.15
C ARG A 205 8.25 14.41 19.70
N ALA A 206 7.25 14.42 20.59
CA ALA A 206 6.69 13.21 21.16
C ALA A 206 6.13 12.29 20.07
N SER A 207 5.38 12.86 19.12
CA SER A 207 4.87 12.12 17.98
C SER A 207 6.00 11.64 17.05
N ALA A 208 7.05 12.43 16.86
CA ALA A 208 8.24 12.04 16.09
C ALA A 208 9.00 10.87 16.74
N PHE A 209 9.15 10.83 18.07
CA PHE A 209 9.77 9.70 18.78
C PHE A 209 8.95 8.42 18.67
N LEU A 210 7.63 8.52 18.72
CA LEU A 210 6.76 7.37 18.46
C LEU A 210 6.96 6.86 17.03
N THR A 211 6.90 7.76 16.03
CA THR A 211 7.14 7.41 14.62
C THR A 211 8.53 6.82 14.40
N LEU A 212 9.55 7.32 15.08
CA LEU A 212 10.92 6.77 15.05
C LEU A 212 10.93 5.31 15.49
N GLY A 213 10.31 4.99 16.63
CA GLY A 213 10.20 3.61 17.11
C GLY A 213 9.48 2.70 16.12
N LEU A 214 8.34 3.15 15.57
CA LEU A 214 7.58 2.39 14.58
C LEU A 214 8.40 2.13 13.31
N LEU A 215 9.08 3.16 12.78
CA LEU A 215 9.88 3.02 11.56
C LEU A 215 11.15 2.19 11.77
N ILE A 216 11.80 2.26 12.94
CA ILE A 216 12.91 1.35 13.27
C ILE A 216 12.43 -0.10 13.22
N ILE A 217 11.32 -0.40 13.91
CA ILE A 217 10.77 -1.75 13.94
C ILE A 217 10.44 -2.22 12.51
N ALA A 218 9.73 -1.40 11.73
CA ALA A 218 9.37 -1.73 10.36
C ALA A 218 10.61 -2.01 9.48
N ASN A 219 11.63 -1.15 9.53
CA ASN A 219 12.86 -1.33 8.75
C ASN A 219 13.61 -2.62 9.12
N LEU A 220 13.59 -3.02 10.40
CA LEU A 220 14.25 -4.24 10.86
C LEU A 220 13.51 -5.51 10.43
N ILE A 221 12.17 -5.53 10.55
CA ILE A 221 11.39 -6.76 10.37
C ILE A 221 10.95 -7.01 8.92
N MET A 222 10.77 -5.96 8.11
CA MET A 222 10.41 -6.12 6.69
C MET A 222 11.58 -6.66 5.90
N LYS A 223 11.37 -7.66 5.03
CA LYS A 223 12.41 -8.15 4.13
C LYS A 223 11.86 -8.28 2.73
N ASP A 224 12.65 -7.93 1.74
CA ASP A 224 12.36 -8.28 0.36
C ASP A 224 12.81 -9.70 0.06
N ARG A 225 11.99 -10.42 -0.72
CA ARG A 225 12.36 -11.67 -1.34
C ARG A 225 12.42 -11.45 -2.83
N LEU A 226 13.53 -10.89 -3.31
CA LEU A 226 13.72 -10.77 -4.75
C LEU A 226 13.70 -12.17 -5.36
N PRO A 227 12.91 -12.42 -6.43
CA PRO A 227 13.02 -13.68 -7.16
C PRO A 227 14.48 -13.82 -7.62
N PRO A 228 15.05 -15.05 -7.60
CA PRO A 228 16.43 -15.26 -8.02
C PRO A 228 16.61 -14.66 -9.41
N LYS A 229 17.61 -13.77 -9.53
CA LYS A 229 17.92 -13.02 -10.75
C LYS A 229 18.02 -13.99 -11.94
N LYS A 230 16.97 -14.11 -12.75
CA LYS A 230 17.06 -14.71 -14.09
C LYS A 230 18.00 -13.92 -15.03
N ASN A 231 18.38 -12.71 -14.62
CA ASN A 231 19.17 -11.79 -15.43
C ASN A 231 20.67 -12.10 -15.50
N GLU A 232 21.26 -12.89 -14.59
CA GLU A 232 22.70 -13.18 -14.69
C GLU A 232 23.04 -14.26 -15.74
N GLN A 233 22.11 -15.15 -16.06
CA GLN A 233 22.28 -16.11 -17.16
C GLN A 233 21.90 -15.50 -18.52
N GLN A 234 20.83 -14.68 -18.59
CA GLN A 234 20.44 -14.03 -19.84
C GLN A 234 21.35 -12.87 -20.27
N VAL A 235 22.07 -12.23 -19.34
CA VAL A 235 23.07 -11.20 -19.69
C VAL A 235 24.36 -11.85 -20.18
N LYS A 236 24.75 -13.03 -19.67
CA LYS A 236 25.93 -13.77 -20.17
C LYS A 236 25.69 -14.47 -21.50
N GLU A 237 24.48 -15.00 -21.76
CA GLU A 237 24.14 -15.54 -23.10
C GLU A 237 23.98 -14.45 -24.18
N ARG A 238 23.75 -13.18 -23.80
CA ARG A 238 23.56 -12.06 -24.73
C ARG A 238 24.85 -11.35 -25.15
N GLU A 239 25.99 -11.58 -24.49
CA GLU A 239 27.27 -10.98 -24.92
C GLU A 239 27.81 -11.61 -26.23
N ASP A 240 27.35 -12.82 -26.60
CA ASP A 240 27.82 -13.53 -27.80
C ASP A 240 26.91 -13.39 -29.03
N THR A 241 25.84 -12.58 -28.98
CA THR A 241 24.93 -12.39 -30.14
C THR A 241 25.14 -11.01 -30.79
N PRO A 242 25.39 -10.91 -32.13
CA PRO A 242 25.63 -9.63 -32.78
C PRO A 242 24.40 -8.71 -32.67
N LEU A 243 24.67 -7.45 -32.31
CA LEU A 243 23.77 -6.29 -32.28
C LEU A 243 22.57 -6.39 -33.24
N SER A 244 21.41 -6.83 -32.71
CA SER A 244 20.12 -6.55 -33.33
C SER A 244 19.68 -5.14 -32.89
N LEU A 245 19.72 -4.21 -33.84
CA LEU A 245 19.26 -2.82 -33.73
C LEU A 245 17.72 -2.73 -33.68
N THR A 246 17.06 -3.54 -32.85
CA THR A 246 15.67 -3.28 -32.48
C THR A 246 15.68 -2.39 -31.24
N PRO A 247 15.04 -1.20 -31.26
CA PRO A 247 14.93 -0.38 -30.07
C PRO A 247 14.10 -1.17 -29.07
N GLN A 248 14.74 -1.76 -28.06
CA GLN A 248 14.08 -2.48 -26.98
C GLN A 248 13.33 -1.44 -26.14
N ARG A 249 12.10 -1.24 -26.60
CA ARG A 249 11.15 -0.23 -26.18
C ARG A 249 10.87 -0.52 -24.69
N SER A 250 11.23 0.41 -23.80
CA SER A 250 11.34 0.14 -22.35
C SER A 250 10.01 -0.37 -21.74
N PRO A 251 9.99 -1.36 -20.84
CA PRO A 251 8.74 -1.96 -20.29
C PRO A 251 7.70 -0.95 -19.77
N SER A 252 8.14 0.25 -19.39
CA SER A 252 7.27 1.34 -18.93
C SER A 252 6.39 1.96 -20.02
N TYR A 253 6.80 1.97 -21.29
CA TYR A 253 5.99 2.60 -22.36
C TYR A 253 4.78 1.71 -22.74
N GLU A 254 4.90 0.38 -22.64
CA GLU A 254 3.82 -0.55 -23.00
C GLU A 254 2.65 -0.43 -22.01
N VAL A 255 2.97 -0.32 -20.72
CA VAL A 255 1.96 -0.19 -19.65
C VAL A 255 1.18 1.11 -19.77
N ILE A 256 1.82 2.24 -20.10
CA ILE A 256 1.12 3.52 -20.26
C ILE A 256 0.26 3.59 -21.54
N THR A 257 0.46 2.68 -22.48
CA THR A 257 -0.36 2.56 -23.70
C THR A 257 -1.41 1.46 -23.61
N ASP A 258 -1.43 0.68 -22.53
CA ASP A 258 -2.38 -0.43 -22.36
C ASP A 258 -3.78 0.10 -22.07
N TYR A 259 -4.74 -0.21 -22.96
CA TYR A 259 -6.09 0.36 -22.90
C TYR A 259 -6.87 -0.02 -21.63
N PRO A 260 -6.87 -1.29 -21.16
CA PRO A 260 -7.44 -1.67 -19.86
C PRO A 260 -6.82 -0.90 -18.69
N PHE A 261 -5.50 -0.68 -18.70
CA PHE A 261 -4.82 0.13 -17.68
C PHE A 261 -5.30 1.58 -17.71
N LEU A 262 -5.37 2.20 -18.89
CA LEU A 262 -5.86 3.58 -19.05
C LEU A 262 -7.31 3.76 -18.62
N LEU A 263 -8.18 2.79 -18.92
CA LEU A 263 -9.57 2.78 -18.44
C LEU A 263 -9.64 2.67 -16.92
N MET A 264 -8.88 1.74 -16.32
CA MET A 264 -8.83 1.59 -14.86
C MET A 264 -8.31 2.87 -14.19
N LEU A 265 -7.27 3.48 -14.74
CA LEU A 265 -6.68 4.72 -14.26
C LEU A 265 -7.69 5.87 -14.30
N THR A 266 -8.36 6.06 -15.44
CA THR A 266 -9.37 7.12 -15.63
C THR A 266 -10.57 6.91 -14.71
N GLY A 267 -11.07 5.67 -14.60
CA GLY A 267 -12.16 5.33 -13.68
C GLY A 267 -11.80 5.58 -12.22
N THR A 268 -10.60 5.15 -11.79
CA THR A 268 -10.10 5.37 -10.43
C THR A 268 -9.94 6.86 -10.14
N PHE A 269 -9.45 7.64 -11.11
CA PHE A 269 -9.35 9.10 -10.99
C PHE A 269 -10.71 9.75 -10.73
N LEU A 270 -11.74 9.39 -11.51
CA LEU A 270 -13.11 9.90 -11.33
C LEU A 270 -13.71 9.50 -9.98
N ILE A 271 -13.49 8.25 -9.54
CA ILE A 271 -13.94 7.77 -8.23
C ILE A 271 -13.29 8.57 -7.11
N ILE A 272 -11.96 8.75 -7.14
CA ILE A 272 -11.23 9.49 -6.12
C ILE A 272 -11.68 10.96 -6.06
N LEU A 273 -11.96 11.57 -7.21
CA LEU A 273 -12.45 12.94 -7.31
C LEU A 273 -13.80 13.10 -6.57
N GLY A 274 -14.73 12.15 -6.73
CA GLY A 274 -15.99 12.15 -6.01
C GLY A 274 -15.86 11.77 -4.52
N LEU A 275 -14.98 10.81 -4.20
CA LEU A 275 -14.81 10.26 -2.86
C LEU A 275 -14.33 11.32 -1.85
N PHE A 276 -13.30 12.11 -2.21
CA PHE A 276 -12.73 13.09 -1.28
C PHE A 276 -13.73 14.20 -0.94
N PHE A 277 -14.59 14.60 -1.87
CA PHE A 277 -15.65 15.57 -1.58
C PHE A 277 -16.57 15.04 -0.48
N ALA A 278 -17.12 13.83 -0.63
CA ALA A 278 -17.96 13.23 0.40
C ALA A 278 -17.21 13.09 1.73
N TYR A 279 -15.94 12.65 1.69
CA TYR A 279 -15.12 12.42 2.87
C TYR A 279 -14.90 13.69 3.71
N PHE A 280 -14.58 14.83 3.09
CA PHE A 280 -14.29 16.07 3.81
C PHE A 280 -15.56 16.83 4.24
N TYR A 281 -16.61 16.81 3.41
CA TYR A 281 -17.82 17.59 3.68
C TYR A 281 -18.86 16.86 4.54
N LEU A 282 -18.66 15.57 4.85
CA LEU A 282 -19.55 14.79 5.71
C LEU A 282 -19.76 15.41 7.10
N GLN A 283 -18.69 15.93 7.72
CA GLN A 283 -18.77 16.58 9.04
C GLN A 283 -19.54 17.90 8.99
N LEU A 284 -19.28 18.71 7.95
CA LEU A 284 -20.01 19.97 7.74
C LEU A 284 -21.50 19.69 7.49
N PHE A 285 -21.82 18.69 6.69
CA PHE A 285 -23.20 18.28 6.43
C PHE A 285 -23.90 17.83 7.72
N ALA A 286 -23.24 17.02 8.56
CA ALA A 286 -23.77 16.60 9.85
C ALA A 286 -24.08 17.80 10.78
N ALA A 287 -23.13 18.74 10.86
CA ALA A 287 -23.27 19.94 11.69
C ALA A 287 -24.42 20.84 11.23
N LEU A 288 -24.61 21.01 9.92
CA LEU A 288 -25.71 21.80 9.34
C LEU A 288 -27.09 21.17 9.58
N HIS A 289 -27.15 19.86 9.83
CA HIS A 289 -28.40 19.13 10.07
C HIS A 289 -28.68 18.85 11.56
N ASN A 290 -28.00 19.54 12.48
CA ASN A 290 -28.19 19.47 13.94
C ASN A 290 -27.90 18.11 14.61
N ILE A 291 -27.09 17.27 13.96
CA ILE A 291 -26.66 15.99 14.52
C ILE A 291 -25.77 16.24 15.75
N SER A 292 -25.98 15.47 16.83
CA SER A 292 -25.37 15.72 18.15
C SER A 292 -23.85 15.93 18.12
N ALA A 293 -23.35 16.92 18.86
CA ALA A 293 -21.94 17.30 18.91
C ALA A 293 -21.00 16.16 19.36
N GLY A 294 -21.49 15.23 20.18
CA GLY A 294 -20.73 14.04 20.60
C GLY A 294 -20.48 13.07 19.44
N LEU A 295 -21.44 12.90 18.53
CA LEU A 295 -21.29 12.05 17.35
C LEU A 295 -20.33 12.69 16.33
N THR A 296 -20.42 14.01 16.13
CA THR A 296 -19.50 14.78 15.27
C THR A 296 -18.06 14.74 15.76
N PHE A 297 -17.84 14.78 17.09
CA PHE A 297 -16.51 14.68 17.69
C PHE A 297 -15.85 13.31 17.48
N HIS A 298 -16.62 12.22 17.62
CA HIS A 298 -16.11 10.86 17.41
C HIS A 298 -16.13 10.41 15.95
N GLN A 299 -16.68 11.21 15.04
CA GLN A 299 -16.87 10.87 13.63
C GLN A 299 -15.59 10.43 12.92
N LEU A 300 -14.47 11.13 13.13
CA LEU A 300 -13.18 10.76 12.52
C LEU A 300 -12.66 9.42 13.06
N THR A 301 -12.89 9.15 14.35
CA THR A 301 -12.51 7.89 15.00
C THR A 301 -13.36 6.73 14.49
N ILE A 302 -14.69 6.92 14.41
CA ILE A 302 -15.64 5.94 13.86
C ILE A 302 -15.27 5.64 12.40
N GLN A 303 -15.00 6.66 11.60
CA GLN A 303 -14.64 6.52 10.18
C GLN A 303 -13.32 5.75 10.00
N ASN A 304 -12.29 6.03 10.79
CA ASN A 304 -11.05 5.27 10.76
C ASN A 304 -11.24 3.83 11.28
N ALA A 305 -12.06 3.62 12.31
CA ALA A 305 -12.38 2.30 12.82
C ALA A 305 -13.15 1.45 11.78
N ALA A 306 -14.18 2.02 11.14
CA ALA A 306 -14.94 1.39 10.06
C ALA A 306 -14.09 1.12 8.81
N SER A 307 -13.07 1.95 8.56
CA SER A 307 -12.13 1.73 7.46
C SER A 307 -11.28 0.46 7.62
N ILE A 308 -11.10 -0.07 8.83
CA ILE A 308 -10.32 -1.31 9.06
C ILE A 308 -10.98 -2.52 8.38
N PRO A 309 -12.24 -2.90 8.70
CA PRO A 309 -12.92 -3.97 7.98
C PRO A 309 -13.14 -3.60 6.50
N GLY A 310 -13.40 -2.32 6.19
CA GLY A 310 -13.52 -1.84 4.81
C GLY A 310 -12.25 -2.01 3.95
N ARG A 311 -11.08 -2.19 4.56
CA ARG A 311 -9.82 -2.48 3.85
C ARG A 311 -9.51 -3.98 3.78
N ILE A 312 -9.93 -4.75 4.77
CA ILE A 312 -9.63 -6.18 4.88
C ILE A 312 -10.66 -7.02 4.10
N LEU A 313 -11.96 -6.73 4.23
CA LEU A 313 -13.03 -7.52 3.62
C LEU A 313 -13.00 -7.48 2.09
N PRO A 314 -12.87 -6.31 1.42
CA PRO A 314 -12.73 -6.29 -0.04
C PRO A 314 -11.46 -6.98 -0.52
N GLY A 315 -10.37 -6.95 0.25
CA GLY A 315 -9.15 -7.72 -0.05
C GLY A 315 -9.41 -9.23 0.00
N LEU A 316 -10.07 -9.71 1.05
CA LEU A 316 -10.47 -11.12 1.21
C LEU A 316 -11.39 -11.59 0.07
N LEU A 317 -12.39 -10.77 -0.28
CA LEU A 317 -13.31 -11.06 -1.36
C LEU A 317 -12.63 -10.96 -2.73
N GLY A 318 -11.68 -10.03 -2.89
CA GLY A 318 -10.92 -9.83 -4.12
C GLY A 318 -10.03 -11.02 -4.46
N ASP A 319 -9.44 -11.66 -3.46
CA ASP A 319 -8.66 -12.90 -3.65
C ASP A 319 -9.55 -14.08 -4.12
N LYS A 320 -10.87 -14.06 -3.85
CA LYS A 320 -11.80 -15.14 -4.25
C LYS A 320 -12.59 -14.86 -5.53
N PHE A 321 -13.09 -13.64 -5.69
CA PHE A 321 -14.04 -13.25 -6.74
C PHE A 321 -13.40 -12.34 -7.80
N GLY A 322 -12.11 -12.02 -7.66
CA GLY A 322 -11.37 -11.13 -8.54
C GLY A 322 -11.37 -9.68 -8.04
N THR A 323 -10.19 -9.06 -7.98
CA THR A 323 -9.99 -7.70 -7.44
C THR A 323 -10.79 -6.64 -8.19
N LEU A 324 -10.85 -6.72 -9.53
CA LEU A 324 -11.61 -5.76 -10.34
C LEU A 324 -13.12 -5.86 -10.13
N ASN A 325 -13.67 -7.07 -9.96
CA ASN A 325 -15.09 -7.27 -9.73
C ASN A 325 -15.52 -6.63 -8.40
N ILE A 326 -14.73 -6.86 -7.35
CA ILE A 326 -14.99 -6.25 -6.04
C ILE A 326 -14.81 -4.73 -6.09
N PHE A 327 -13.82 -4.24 -6.84
CA PHE A 327 -13.62 -2.80 -7.03
C PHE A 327 -14.83 -2.12 -7.70
N ILE A 328 -15.42 -2.73 -8.74
CA ILE A 328 -16.62 -2.21 -9.41
C ILE A 328 -17.81 -2.18 -8.45
N ILE A 329 -18.07 -3.29 -7.74
CA ILE A 329 -19.18 -3.37 -6.78
C ILE A 329 -19.02 -2.32 -5.68
N ALA A 330 -17.81 -2.19 -5.11
CA ALA A 330 -17.53 -1.19 -4.09
C ALA A 330 -17.74 0.24 -4.62
N SER A 331 -17.29 0.51 -5.85
CA SER A 331 -17.46 1.84 -6.48
C SER A 331 -18.92 2.21 -6.70
N ILE A 332 -19.75 1.26 -7.15
CA ILE A 332 -21.19 1.45 -7.30
C ILE A 332 -21.85 1.67 -5.94
N ALA A 333 -21.50 0.85 -4.93
CA ALA A 333 -22.03 1.00 -3.58
C ALA A 333 -21.68 2.37 -2.97
N THR A 334 -20.42 2.80 -3.10
CA THR A 334 -19.99 4.14 -2.67
C THR A 334 -20.77 5.24 -3.39
N GLY A 335 -20.95 5.14 -4.71
CA GLY A 335 -21.75 6.10 -5.47
C GLY A 335 -23.19 6.18 -4.97
N LEU A 336 -23.84 5.03 -4.76
CA LEU A 336 -25.20 4.96 -4.20
C LEU A 336 -25.29 5.60 -2.82
N LEU A 337 -24.33 5.33 -1.92
CA LEU A 337 -24.28 5.91 -0.59
C LEU A 337 -24.13 7.44 -0.63
N VAL A 338 -23.26 7.96 -1.51
CA VAL A 338 -23.11 9.41 -1.71
C VAL A 338 -24.41 10.03 -2.23
N TYR A 339 -25.10 9.40 -3.18
CA TYR A 339 -26.41 9.88 -3.64
C TYR A 339 -27.47 9.80 -2.53
N SER A 340 -27.48 8.73 -1.73
CA SER A 340 -28.37 8.60 -0.58
C SER A 340 -28.14 9.69 0.46
N MET A 341 -26.88 10.11 0.68
CA MET A 341 -26.55 11.25 1.56
C MET A 341 -27.23 12.55 1.09
N PHE A 342 -27.31 12.80 -0.21
CA PHE A 342 -28.04 13.98 -0.73
C PHE A 342 -29.56 13.86 -0.66
N GLY A 343 -30.10 12.64 -0.64
CA GLY A 343 -31.53 12.37 -0.41
C GLY A 343 -31.94 12.34 1.06
N ALA A 344 -30.97 12.25 1.98
CA ALA A 344 -31.15 12.14 3.42
C ALA A 344 -31.51 13.50 4.05
N GLY A 345 -32.80 13.88 4.01
CA GLY A 345 -33.30 15.09 4.67
C GLY A 345 -33.55 14.98 6.19
N SER A 346 -33.20 13.86 6.84
CA SER A 346 -33.49 13.61 8.26
C SER A 346 -32.46 12.75 9.00
N GLU A 347 -32.32 12.98 10.31
CA GLU A 347 -31.41 12.34 11.30
C GLU A 347 -31.27 10.81 11.15
N LEU A 348 -32.36 10.12 10.80
CA LEU A 348 -32.42 8.66 10.72
C LEU A 348 -31.61 8.09 9.54
N CYS A 349 -31.48 8.84 8.45
CA CYS A 349 -30.76 8.41 7.27
C CYS A 349 -29.24 8.58 7.44
N PHE A 350 -28.81 9.53 8.28
CA PHE A 350 -27.40 9.74 8.60
C PHE A 350 -26.79 8.58 9.39
N HIS A 351 -27.56 7.93 10.27
CA HIS A 351 -27.13 6.72 10.99
C HIS A 351 -26.89 5.52 10.06
N TYR A 352 -27.67 5.38 8.98
CA TYR A 352 -27.49 4.32 7.99
C TYR A 352 -26.27 4.53 7.08
N VAL A 353 -25.93 5.78 6.77
CA VAL A 353 -24.73 6.13 5.98
C VAL A 353 -23.44 5.96 6.80
N HIS A 354 -23.51 6.04 8.14
CA HIS A 354 -22.34 5.90 9.02
C HIS A 354 -22.00 4.45 9.41
N LEU A 355 -22.97 3.53 9.31
CA LEU A 355 -22.81 2.13 9.71
C LEU A 355 -22.46 1.19 8.54
N LEU A 356 -22.46 1.69 7.31
CA LEU A 356 -22.04 1.00 6.08
C LEU A 356 -20.71 1.56 5.59
#